data_AF-A0A2D9C524-F1
#
_entry.id   AF-A0A2D9C524-F1
#
_cell.length_a   1.000
_cell.length_b   1.000
_cell.length_c   1.000
_cell.angle_alpha   90.00
_cell.angle_beta   90.00
_cell.angle_gamma   90.00
#
_symmetry.space_group_name_H-M   'P 1'
#
loop_
_entity.id
_entity.type
_entity.pdbx_description
1 polymer ?
#
loop_
_entity_poly.entity_id
_entity_poly.type
_entity_poly.pdbx_seq_one_letter_code
_entity_poly.pdbx_strand_id
1 'polypeptide(L)'
;MVVAEVLTGIALVQQCVKFIKDNISTAQDIGQIASQIDDLFAGEKQVQQARAKKSGSGLGDQFGVDTVAKEMIDARLAAEQLQEVATMVDMRFGHGTWAGIIAERAKRIQEAKEAEAIIRRKKIQKDKEFEETMKQAVLIGTIIVIAIGLFVFLMVSVAKAIVI
;
A
#
# COMPACT_ATOMS: atom_id res chain seq x y z
N MET A 1 5.67 17.19 -12.43
CA MET A 1 6.17 16.21 -11.43
C MET A 1 6.10 14.79 -11.97
N VAL A 2 4.91 14.31 -12.37
CA VAL A 2 4.68 12.91 -12.79
C VAL A 2 5.54 12.45 -13.98
N VAL A 3 5.77 13.29 -15.00
CA VAL A 3 6.64 12.94 -16.16
C VAL A 3 8.10 12.77 -15.74
N ALA A 4 8.59 13.57 -14.78
CA ALA A 4 9.95 13.42 -14.26
C ALA A 4 10.10 12.13 -13.46
N GLU A 5 9.10 11.75 -12.66
CA GLU A 5 9.08 10.47 -11.92
C GLU A 5 9.12 9.26 -12.87
N VAL A 6 8.37 9.29 -13.97
CA VAL A 6 8.42 8.24 -15.02
C VAL A 6 9.82 8.14 -15.63
N LEU A 7 10.41 9.27 -16.04
CA LEU A 7 11.74 9.30 -16.64
C LEU A 7 12.82 8.81 -15.67
N THR A 8 12.75 9.18 -14.39
CA THR A 8 13.67 8.68 -13.35
C THR A 8 13.50 7.18 -13.15
N GLY A 9 12.26 6.66 -13.15
CA GLY A 9 12.00 5.22 -13.06
C GLY A 9 12.55 4.44 -14.26
N ILE A 10 12.36 4.94 -15.48
CA ILE A 10 12.92 4.31 -16.70
C ILE A 10 14.45 4.36 -16.69
N ALA A 11 15.05 5.49 -16.28
CA ALA A 11 16.49 5.61 -16.17
C ALA A 11 17.08 4.62 -15.14
N LEU A 12 16.40 4.45 -14.00
CA LEU A 12 16.76 3.45 -13.00
C LEU A 12 16.70 2.03 -13.58
N VAL A 13 15.60 1.68 -14.25
CA VAL A 13 15.45 0.38 -14.93
C VAL A 13 16.58 0.13 -15.92
N GLN A 14 16.88 1.10 -16.78
CA GLN A 14 17.99 1.03 -17.75
C GLN A 14 19.35 0.85 -17.08
N GLN A 15 19.60 1.58 -16.00
CA GLN A 15 20.85 1.47 -15.24
C GLN A 15 21.00 0.08 -14.61
N CYS A 16 19.94 -0.45 -14.01
CA CYS A 16 19.93 -1.79 -13.42
C CYS A 16 20.16 -2.87 -14.49
N VAL A 17 19.47 -2.78 -15.64
CA VAL A 17 19.69 -3.72 -16.75
C VAL A 17 21.13 -3.69 -17.24
N LYS A 18 21.70 -2.49 -17.42
CA LYS A 18 23.10 -2.35 -17.84
C LYS A 18 24.06 -2.98 -16.82
N PHE A 19 23.87 -2.70 -15.54
CA PHE A 19 24.69 -3.30 -14.48
C PHE A 19 24.60 -4.83 -14.49
N ILE A 20 23.37 -5.37 -14.62
CA ILE A 20 23.16 -6.82 -14.70
C ILE A 20 23.88 -7.39 -15.92
N LYS A 21 23.74 -6.79 -17.11
CA LYS A 21 24.45 -7.22 -18.31
C LYS A 21 25.97 -7.26 -18.11
N ASP A 22 26.53 -6.21 -17.51
CA ASP A 22 27.97 -6.06 -17.33
C ASP A 22 28.53 -7.03 -16.26
N ASN A 23 27.72 -7.43 -15.28
CA ASN A 23 28.18 -8.21 -14.12
C ASN A 23 27.62 -9.63 -14.03
N ILE A 24 26.61 -10.01 -14.82
CA ILE A 24 26.00 -11.36 -14.73
C ILE A 24 26.99 -12.49 -15.11
N SER A 25 27.94 -12.17 -15.99
CA SER A 25 28.99 -13.10 -16.40
C SER A 25 30.02 -13.34 -15.31
N THR A 26 30.30 -12.33 -14.47
CA THR A 26 31.27 -12.39 -13.37
C THR A 26 30.64 -12.79 -12.04
N ALA A 27 29.32 -12.64 -11.92
CA ALA A 27 28.58 -13.04 -10.74
C ALA A 27 28.66 -14.56 -10.52
N GLN A 28 29.01 -14.94 -9.29
CA GLN A 28 29.08 -16.34 -8.87
C GLN A 28 27.71 -16.86 -8.39
N ASP A 29 26.93 -15.98 -7.79
CA ASP A 29 25.60 -16.26 -7.29
C ASP A 29 24.63 -15.14 -7.68
N ILE A 30 23.34 -15.47 -7.71
CA ILE A 30 22.30 -14.51 -8.04
C ILE A 30 22.12 -13.43 -6.96
N GLY A 31 22.57 -13.69 -5.73
CA GLY A 31 22.57 -12.74 -4.63
C GLY A 31 23.42 -11.50 -4.92
N GLN A 32 24.51 -11.65 -5.66
CA GLN A 32 25.39 -10.53 -6.06
C GLN A 32 24.70 -9.51 -6.96
N ILE A 33 23.65 -9.92 -7.70
CA ILE A 33 22.83 -9.03 -8.53
C ILE A 33 21.42 -8.80 -7.95
N ALA A 34 21.11 -9.39 -6.78
CA ALA A 34 19.78 -9.34 -6.20
C ALA A 34 19.33 -7.91 -5.86
N SER A 35 20.24 -7.08 -5.36
CA SER A 35 19.93 -5.67 -5.08
C SER A 35 19.52 -4.91 -6.34
N GLN A 36 20.20 -5.15 -7.47
CA GLN A 36 19.87 -4.49 -8.72
C GLN A 36 18.60 -5.04 -9.35
N ILE A 37 18.28 -6.32 -9.13
CA ILE A 37 16.99 -6.91 -9.49
C ILE A 37 15.85 -6.28 -8.66
N ASP A 38 16.07 -6.04 -7.37
CA ASP A 38 15.11 -5.35 -6.52
C ASP A 38 14.91 -3.89 -6.93
N ASP A 39 15.99 -3.18 -7.26
CA ASP A 39 15.95 -1.81 -7.80
C ASP A 39 15.25 -1.74 -9.16
N LEU A 40 15.45 -2.75 -10.02
CA LEU A 40 14.75 -2.90 -11.29
C LEU A 40 13.23 -3.02 -11.08
N PHE A 41 12.80 -3.86 -10.13
CA PHE A 41 11.38 -3.95 -9.75
C PHE A 41 10.85 -2.66 -9.10
N ALA A 42 11.68 -1.93 -8.36
CA ALA A 42 11.31 -0.66 -7.76
C ALA A 42 11.09 0.42 -8.83
N GLY A 43 12.00 0.50 -9.81
CA GLY A 43 11.89 1.42 -10.95
C GLY A 43 10.65 1.13 -11.81
N GLU A 44 10.38 -0.14 -12.11
CA GLU A 44 9.18 -0.53 -12.85
C GLU A 44 7.88 -0.16 -12.10
N LYS A 45 7.84 -0.42 -10.78
CA LYS A 45 6.73 -0.01 -9.93
C LYS A 45 6.57 1.52 -9.89
N GLN A 46 7.66 2.29 -9.87
CA GLN A 46 7.60 3.76 -9.91
C GLN A 46 6.98 4.25 -11.22
N VAL A 47 7.39 3.68 -12.36
CA VAL A 47 6.80 3.98 -13.68
C VAL A 47 5.30 3.68 -13.68
N GLN A 48 4.90 2.49 -13.19
CA GLN A 48 3.50 2.11 -13.09
C GLN A 48 2.69 3.02 -12.16
N GLN A 49 3.24 3.39 -11.00
CA GLN A 49 2.56 4.25 -10.04
C GLN A 49 2.42 5.68 -10.55
N ALA A 50 3.47 6.23 -11.18
CA ALA A 50 3.44 7.55 -11.79
C ALA A 50 2.38 7.58 -12.92
N ARG A 51 2.32 6.52 -13.73
CA ARG A 51 1.27 6.35 -14.73
C ARG A 51 -0.13 6.29 -14.11
N ALA A 52 -0.33 5.46 -13.08
CA ALA A 52 -1.62 5.32 -12.40
C ALA A 52 -2.09 6.67 -11.80
N LYS A 53 -1.17 7.44 -11.18
CA LYS A 53 -1.45 8.79 -10.68
C LYS A 53 -1.87 9.74 -11.81
N LYS A 54 -1.21 9.67 -12.98
CA LYS A 54 -1.54 10.49 -14.14
C LYS A 54 -2.91 10.14 -14.73
N SER A 55 -3.25 8.85 -14.80
CA SER A 55 -4.57 8.39 -15.25
C SER A 55 -5.71 8.74 -14.28
N GLY A 56 -5.40 8.97 -12.99
CA GLY A 56 -6.40 9.29 -11.95
C GLY A 56 -6.64 10.79 -11.73
N SER A 57 -5.75 11.68 -12.21
CA SER A 57 -5.89 13.12 -12.01
C SER A 57 -6.72 13.77 -13.12
N GLY A 58 -8.05 13.77 -12.94
CA GLY A 58 -9.01 14.80 -13.35
C GLY A 58 -9.04 15.31 -14.80
N LEU A 59 -10.08 14.91 -15.54
CA LEU A 59 -10.93 15.62 -16.53
C LEU A 59 -10.32 16.57 -17.60
N GLY A 60 -9.02 16.89 -17.60
CA GLY A 60 -8.37 17.82 -18.54
C GLY A 60 -7.50 17.14 -19.61
N ASP A 61 -7.16 15.85 -19.47
CA ASP A 61 -6.23 15.13 -20.35
C ASP A 61 -6.94 14.28 -21.43
N GLN A 62 -8.24 14.50 -21.64
CA GLN A 62 -9.12 13.66 -22.48
C GLN A 62 -8.84 13.76 -24.00
N PHE A 63 -7.82 14.52 -24.42
CA PHE A 63 -7.44 14.71 -25.84
C PHE A 63 -5.97 14.38 -26.17
N GLY A 64 -5.19 13.84 -25.23
CA GLY A 64 -3.78 13.48 -25.47
C GLY A 64 -3.59 12.06 -26.02
N VAL A 65 -3.87 11.80 -27.30
CA VAL A 65 -3.51 10.48 -27.91
C VAL A 65 -2.00 10.22 -27.76
N ASP A 66 -1.19 11.27 -27.83
CA ASP A 66 0.27 11.21 -27.64
C ASP A 66 0.69 10.86 -26.20
N THR A 67 -0.09 11.20 -25.17
CA THR A 67 0.27 10.89 -23.77
C THR A 67 -0.01 9.43 -23.45
N VAL A 68 -1.14 8.90 -23.91
CA VAL A 68 -1.47 7.47 -23.75
C VAL A 68 -0.50 6.58 -24.53
N ALA A 69 -0.15 6.96 -25.77
CA ALA A 69 0.82 6.21 -26.57
C ALA A 69 2.19 6.16 -25.89
N LYS A 70 2.71 7.29 -25.40
CA LYS A 70 3.99 7.33 -24.67
C LYS A 70 3.96 6.51 -23.39
N GLU A 71 2.88 6.60 -22.61
CA GLU A 71 2.75 5.80 -21.38
C GLU A 71 2.66 4.29 -21.64
N MET A 72 2.01 3.88 -22.74
CA MET A 72 2.01 2.48 -23.15
C MET A 72 3.40 2.04 -23.62
N ILE A 73 4.11 2.87 -24.37
CA ILE A 73 5.49 2.60 -24.84
C ILE A 73 6.43 2.46 -23.64
N ASP A 74 6.39 3.38 -22.69
CA ASP A 74 7.25 3.37 -21.50
C ASP A 74 7.01 2.12 -20.64
N ALA A 75 5.74 1.73 -20.45
CA ALA A 75 5.39 0.52 -19.73
C ALA A 75 5.84 -0.75 -20.47
N ARG A 76 5.72 -0.77 -21.80
CA ARG A 76 6.22 -1.88 -22.62
C ARG A 76 7.74 -1.98 -22.59
N LEU A 77 8.44 -0.86 -22.68
CA LEU A 77 9.89 -0.81 -22.60
C LEU A 77 10.42 -1.34 -21.25
N ALA A 78 9.79 -0.95 -20.14
CA ALA A 78 10.15 -1.49 -18.82
C ALA A 78 9.87 -3.00 -18.71
N ALA A 79 8.76 -3.48 -19.29
CA ALA A 79 8.42 -4.90 -19.31
C ALA A 79 9.40 -5.72 -20.18
N GLU A 80 9.79 -5.20 -21.33
CA GLU A 80 10.80 -5.82 -22.21
C GLU A 80 12.15 -5.93 -21.50
N GLN A 81 12.56 -4.89 -20.77
CA GLN A 81 13.79 -4.89 -19.99
C GLN A 81 13.79 -5.90 -18.84
N LEU A 82 12.65 -6.05 -18.15
CA LEU A 82 12.46 -7.12 -17.17
C LEU A 82 12.55 -8.50 -17.81
N GLN A 83 11.95 -8.70 -18.98
CA GLN A 83 11.99 -9.99 -19.70
C GLN A 83 13.41 -10.31 -20.20
N GLU A 84 14.16 -9.30 -20.63
CA GLU A 84 15.55 -9.47 -21.02
C GLU A 84 16.40 -9.93 -19.82
N VAL A 85 16.25 -9.27 -18.67
CA VAL A 85 16.92 -9.68 -17.42
C VAL A 85 16.50 -11.08 -17.00
N ALA A 86 15.21 -11.41 -17.09
CA ALA A 86 14.70 -12.75 -16.80
C ALA A 86 15.42 -13.82 -17.62
N THR A 87 15.53 -13.59 -18.92
CA THR A 87 16.18 -14.51 -19.85
C THR A 87 17.67 -14.64 -19.53
N MET A 88 18.36 -13.53 -19.26
CA MET A 88 19.78 -13.56 -18.90
C MET A 88 20.03 -14.31 -17.59
N VAL A 89 19.19 -14.08 -16.58
CA VAL A 89 19.24 -14.77 -15.28
C VAL A 89 19.02 -16.27 -15.44
N ASP A 90 17.98 -16.67 -16.16
CA ASP A 90 17.68 -18.09 -16.37
C ASP A 90 18.75 -18.80 -17.20
N MET A 91 19.34 -18.12 -18.20
CA MET A 91 20.45 -18.67 -18.99
C MET A 91 21.74 -18.83 -18.17
N ARG A 92 21.98 -17.98 -17.17
CA ARG A 92 23.19 -18.02 -16.33
C ARG A 92 23.08 -18.96 -15.14
N PHE A 93 21.96 -18.93 -14.44
CA PHE A 93 21.76 -19.61 -13.14
C PHE A 93 20.84 -20.84 -13.24
N GLY A 94 20.24 -21.08 -14.40
CA GLY A 94 19.37 -22.21 -14.67
C GLY A 94 17.90 -21.79 -14.80
N HIS A 95 17.17 -22.50 -15.65
CA HIS A 95 15.78 -22.21 -15.96
C HIS A 95 14.90 -22.27 -14.70
N GLY A 96 14.04 -21.26 -14.52
CA GLY A 96 13.12 -21.19 -13.40
C GLY A 96 13.67 -20.47 -12.17
N THR A 97 14.94 -20.04 -12.19
CA THR A 97 15.52 -19.22 -11.12
C THR A 97 14.81 -17.87 -11.03
N TRP A 98 14.57 -17.22 -12.16
CA TRP A 98 13.83 -15.97 -12.22
C TRP A 98 12.37 -16.14 -11.75
N ALA A 99 11.72 -17.22 -12.20
CA ALA A 99 10.35 -17.53 -11.78
C ALA A 99 10.25 -17.78 -10.27
N GLY A 100 11.25 -18.44 -9.68
CA GLY A 100 11.35 -18.64 -8.23
C GLY A 100 11.48 -17.33 -7.46
N ILE A 101 12.30 -16.39 -7.94
CA ILE A 101 12.42 -15.05 -7.34
C ILE A 101 11.08 -14.32 -7.37
N ILE A 102 10.40 -14.32 -8.51
CA ILE A 102 9.09 -13.67 -8.65
C ILE A 102 8.06 -14.32 -7.71
N ALA A 103 8.03 -15.65 -7.64
CA ALA A 103 7.07 -16.38 -6.81
C ALA A 103 7.27 -16.09 -5.31
N GLU A 104 8.51 -16.12 -4.83
CA GLU A 104 8.83 -15.81 -3.44
C GLU A 104 8.51 -14.34 -3.11
N ARG A 105 8.84 -13.42 -4.02
CA ARG A 105 8.49 -12.00 -3.86
C ARG A 105 6.99 -11.78 -3.82
N ALA A 106 6.23 -12.43 -4.71
CA ALA A 106 4.77 -12.37 -4.74
C ALA A 106 4.16 -12.91 -3.45
N LYS A 107 4.70 -14.03 -2.93
CA LYS A 107 4.30 -14.61 -1.65
C LYS A 107 4.52 -13.62 -0.50
N ARG A 108 5.70 -13.03 -0.37
CA ARG A 108 6.00 -12.04 0.68
C ARG A 108 5.13 -10.78 0.60
N ILE A 109 4.86 -10.29 -0.61
CA ILE A 109 3.95 -9.15 -0.83
C ILE A 109 2.53 -9.51 -0.40
N GLN A 110 2.07 -10.73 -0.71
CA GLN A 110 0.75 -11.21 -0.33
C GLN A 110 0.62 -11.35 1.19
N GLU A 111 1.60 -11.97 1.85
CA GLU A 111 1.65 -12.10 3.31
C GLU A 111 1.64 -10.73 4.00
N ALA A 112 2.41 -9.76 3.50
CA ALA A 112 2.40 -8.39 4.02
C ALA A 112 1.03 -7.72 3.86
N LYS A 113 0.39 -7.84 2.68
CA LYS A 113 -0.96 -7.31 2.43
C LYS A 113 -2.01 -7.95 3.32
N GLU A 114 -1.93 -9.26 3.56
CA GLU A 114 -2.85 -9.97 4.44
C GLU A 114 -2.67 -9.54 5.89
N ALA A 115 -1.42 -9.41 6.35
CA ALA A 115 -1.11 -8.88 7.69
C ALA A 115 -1.66 -7.46 7.88
N GLU A 116 -1.44 -6.56 6.92
CA GLU A 116 -2.00 -5.21 6.93
C GLU A 116 -3.54 -5.21 6.94
N ALA A 117 -4.17 -6.08 6.14
CA ALA A 117 -5.62 -6.22 6.11
C ALA A 117 -6.17 -6.70 7.46
N ILE A 118 -5.50 -7.65 8.12
CA ILE A 118 -5.86 -8.14 9.45
C ILE A 118 -5.70 -7.03 10.49
N ILE A 119 -4.59 -6.30 10.49
CA ILE A 119 -4.35 -5.17 11.40
C ILE A 119 -5.42 -4.10 11.20
N ARG A 120 -5.74 -3.75 9.95
CA ARG A 120 -6.78 -2.78 9.62
C ARG A 120 -8.16 -3.23 10.10
N ARG A 121 -8.51 -4.50 9.89
CA ARG A 121 -9.78 -5.08 10.37
C ARG A 121 -9.86 -5.05 11.90
N LYS A 122 -8.79 -5.44 12.59
CA LYS A 122 -8.71 -5.40 14.07
C LYS A 122 -8.83 -3.98 14.61
N LYS A 123 -8.20 -3.00 13.95
CA LYS A 123 -8.32 -1.59 14.35
C LYS A 123 -9.76 -1.10 14.22
N ILE A 124 -10.40 -1.37 13.08
CA ILE A 124 -11.82 -1.01 12.85
C ILE A 124 -12.75 -1.69 13.87
N GLN A 125 -12.50 -2.95 14.23
CA GLN A 125 -13.29 -3.65 15.24
C GLN A 125 -13.12 -3.02 16.63
N LYS A 126 -11.87 -2.75 17.05
CA LYS A 126 -11.59 -2.08 18.33
C LYS A 126 -12.21 -0.69 18.40
N ASP A 127 -12.14 0.08 17.31
CA ASP A 127 -12.73 1.42 17.24
C ASP A 127 -14.26 1.35 17.41
N LYS A 128 -14.92 0.35 16.80
CA LYS A 128 -16.36 0.10 16.98
C LYS A 128 -16.71 -0.35 18.41
N GLU A 129 -15.96 -1.30 18.97
CA GLU A 129 -16.17 -1.78 20.35
C GLU A 129 -16.01 -0.64 21.36
N PHE A 130 -15.01 0.23 21.16
CA PHE A 130 -14.80 1.41 21.99
C PHE A 130 -15.96 2.41 21.86
N GLU A 131 -16.45 2.67 20.64
CA GLU A 131 -17.59 3.56 20.40
C GLU A 131 -18.86 3.03 21.09
N GLU A 132 -19.15 1.74 20.95
CA GLU A 132 -20.30 1.09 21.59
C GLU A 132 -20.18 1.11 23.12
N THR A 133 -19.01 0.77 23.65
CA THR A 133 -18.75 0.79 25.11
C THR A 133 -18.90 2.20 25.68
N MET A 134 -18.38 3.22 24.99
CA MET A 134 -18.48 4.61 25.40
C MET A 134 -19.94 5.10 25.35
N LYS A 135 -20.68 4.79 24.28
CA LYS A 135 -22.12 5.11 24.19
C LYS A 135 -22.92 4.46 25.32
N GLN A 136 -22.64 3.19 25.63
CA GLN A 136 -23.30 2.47 26.71
C GLN A 136 -22.95 3.08 28.08
N ALA A 137 -21.69 3.41 28.32
CA ALA A 137 -21.26 4.05 29.57
C ALA A 137 -21.92 5.41 29.78
N VAL A 138 -22.01 6.23 28.73
CA VAL A 138 -22.71 7.53 28.78
C VAL A 138 -24.20 7.33 29.07
N LEU A 139 -24.87 6.40 28.37
CA LEU A 139 -26.30 6.12 28.58
C LEU A 139 -26.59 5.70 30.02
N ILE A 140 -25.83 4.74 30.56
CA ILE A 140 -25.99 4.26 31.94
C ILE A 140 -25.71 5.39 32.92
N GLY A 141 -24.63 6.16 32.70
CA GLY A 141 -24.29 7.31 33.53
C GLY A 141 -25.40 8.36 33.58
N THR A 142 -26.01 8.69 32.43
CA THR A 142 -27.13 9.63 32.35
C THR A 142 -28.35 9.13 33.13
N ILE A 143 -28.71 7.86 33.01
CA ILE A 143 -29.84 7.27 33.74
C ILE A 143 -29.62 7.34 35.25
N ILE A 144 -28.41 7.02 35.73
CA ILE A 144 -28.07 7.10 37.16
C ILE A 144 -28.16 8.54 37.67
N VAL A 145 -27.63 9.52 36.92
CA VAL A 145 -27.70 10.94 37.29
C VAL A 145 -29.15 11.41 37.37
N ILE A 146 -30.00 11.04 36.41
CA ILE A 146 -31.43 11.38 36.44
C ILE A 146 -32.12 10.73 37.65
N ALA A 147 -31.86 9.45 37.92
CA ALA A 147 -32.47 8.74 39.05
C ALA A 147 -32.09 9.37 40.39
N ILE A 148 -30.81 9.70 40.60
CA ILE A 148 -30.34 10.39 41.80
C ILE A 148 -30.95 11.80 41.89
N GLY A 149 -30.97 12.54 40.79
CA GLY A 149 -31.56 13.88 40.73
C GLY A 149 -33.04 13.89 41.11
N LEU A 150 -33.83 12.95 40.58
CA LEU A 150 -35.24 12.79 40.93
C LEU A 150 -35.43 12.37 42.39
N PHE A 151 -34.60 11.46 42.89
CA PHE A 151 -34.66 11.01 44.28
C PHE A 151 -34.39 12.16 45.26
N VAL A 152 -33.33 12.94 45.04
CA VAL A 152 -33.01 14.13 45.84
C VAL A 152 -34.11 15.17 45.74
N PHE A 153 -34.64 15.42 44.53
CA PHE A 153 -35.73 16.36 44.32
C PHE A 153 -37.00 15.97 45.10
N LEU A 154 -37.39 14.68 45.07
CA LEU A 154 -38.52 14.16 45.83
C LEU A 154 -38.31 14.31 47.34
N MET A 155 -37.13 13.96 47.85
CA MET A 155 -36.79 14.12 49.27
C MET A 155 -36.88 15.58 49.73
N VAL A 156 -36.36 16.52 48.95
CA VAL A 156 -36.43 17.96 49.25
C VAL A 156 -37.88 18.47 49.19
N SER A 157 -38.66 18.00 48.22
CA SER A 157 -40.07 18.40 48.06
C SER A 157 -40.92 17.93 49.24
N VAL A 158 -40.74 16.68 49.67
CA VAL A 158 -41.41 16.13 50.85
C VAL A 158 -40.96 16.84 52.12
N ALA A 159 -39.67 17.11 52.30
CA ALA A 159 -39.17 17.85 53.46
C ALA A 159 -39.76 19.27 53.55
N LYS A 160 -39.89 19.99 52.42
CA LYS A 160 -40.56 21.30 52.40
C LYS A 160 -42.05 21.23 52.68
N ALA A 161 -42.74 20.18 52.21
CA ALA A 161 -44.16 19.98 52.45
C ALA A 161 -44.50 19.65 53.92
N ILE A 162 -43.56 19.08 54.68
CA ILE A 162 -43.73 18.75 56.11
C ILE A 162 -43.41 19.94 57.03
N VAL A 163 -42.64 20.93 56.54
CA VAL A 163 -42.18 22.09 57.34
C VAL A 163 -43.13 23.30 57.25
N ILE A 164 -44.22 23.20 56.47
CA ILE A 164 -45.33 24.17 56.42
C ILE A 164 -46.52 23.59 57.18
#